data_AF-A0A128ED93-F1
#
_entry.id   AF-A0A128ED93-F1
#
_cell.length_a   1.000
_cell.length_b   1.000
_cell.length_c   1.000
_cell.angle_alpha   90.00
_cell.angle_beta   90.00
_cell.angle_gamma   90.00
#
_symmetry.space_group_name_H-M   'P 1'
#
loop_
_entity.id
_entity.type
_entity.pdbx_description
1 polymer ?
#
loop_
_entity_poly.entity_id
_entity_poly.type
_entity_poly.pdbx_seq_one_letter_code
_entity_poly.pdbx_strand_id
1 'polypeptide(L)'
;MSLCQDFKSAPLQTISRWQDQRFLWIVMAVAMLGMVILAHSFFQNYLYMLPCEQCVYIRFSMLVMALGGIIAAINPKNIVLKIIGYVLGIYGAIIGIGYSVKLHAIHEAVHGDDPFGVQGCSTDPNFPFGLPLAQWSPDWFKPTGDCGYDSPIVPDGAELDAIQTFFTNFYSEGWYLIPSMKFGDMAQCTLLAYVVSLALLVAMLASWIITKVKSK
;
A
#
# COMPACT_ATOMS: atom_id res chain seq x y z
N MET A 1 -24.11 22.02 10.99
CA MET A 1 -23.48 22.50 9.74
C MET A 1 -22.99 21.27 8.98
N SER A 2 -23.43 21.05 7.74
CA SER A 2 -23.08 19.83 7.02
C SER A 2 -21.59 19.85 6.66
N LEU A 3 -20.91 18.69 6.75
CA LEU A 3 -19.47 18.55 6.44
C LEU A 3 -19.07 19.23 5.12
N CYS A 4 -19.96 19.18 4.12
CA CYS A 4 -19.75 19.76 2.80
C CYS A 4 -19.88 21.29 2.75
N GLN A 5 -20.70 21.92 3.62
CA GLN A 5 -20.84 23.38 3.65
C GLN A 5 -19.59 24.06 4.23
N ASP A 6 -19.01 23.49 5.29
CA ASP A 6 -17.78 23.99 5.94
C ASP A 6 -16.55 23.84 5.03
N PHE A 7 -16.50 22.79 4.22
CA PHE A 7 -15.42 22.59 3.26
C PHE A 7 -15.48 23.59 2.11
N LYS A 8 -16.68 23.92 1.62
CA LYS A 8 -16.88 24.89 0.53
C LYS A 8 -16.54 26.32 0.95
N SER A 9 -16.78 26.69 2.20
CA SER A 9 -16.56 28.07 2.68
C SER A 9 -15.12 28.33 3.12
N ALA A 10 -14.48 27.37 3.81
CA ALA A 10 -13.11 27.54 4.34
C ALA A 10 -12.32 26.22 4.29
N PRO A 11 -11.86 25.77 3.10
CA PRO A 11 -11.29 24.43 2.92
C PRO A 11 -10.04 24.19 3.78
N LEU A 12 -9.09 25.13 3.81
CA LEU A 12 -7.84 25.00 4.56
C LEU A 12 -8.06 24.87 6.08
N GLN A 13 -8.96 25.70 6.63
CA GLN A 13 -9.27 25.70 8.06
C GLN A 13 -10.03 24.43 8.45
N THR A 14 -10.96 23.99 7.62
CA THR A 14 -11.73 22.76 7.82
C THR A 14 -10.82 21.53 7.81
N ILE A 15 -9.92 21.40 6.81
CA ILE A 15 -8.94 20.31 6.73
C ILE A 15 -8.01 20.32 7.96
N SER A 16 -7.50 21.49 8.36
CA SER A 16 -6.64 21.60 9.55
C SER A 16 -7.38 21.17 10.83
N ARG A 17 -8.66 21.55 10.98
CA ARG A 17 -9.49 21.17 12.13
C ARG A 17 -9.77 19.67 12.16
N TRP A 18 -9.99 19.06 11.00
CA TRP A 18 -10.23 17.61 10.90
C TRP A 18 -9.00 16.78 11.27
N GLN A 19 -7.79 17.29 11.02
CA GLN A 19 -6.56 16.61 11.45
C GLN A 19 -6.31 16.62 12.95
N ASP A 20 -6.92 17.56 13.68
CA ASP A 20 -6.93 17.56 15.14
C ASP A 20 -7.93 16.54 15.71
N GLN A 21 -8.71 15.88 14.85
CA GLN A 21 -9.55 14.74 15.19
C GLN A 21 -8.86 13.43 14.79
N ARG A 22 -9.27 12.33 15.43
CA ARG A 22 -8.66 11.00 15.19
C ARG A 22 -9.06 10.38 13.85
N PHE A 23 -10.20 10.79 13.28
CA PHE A 23 -10.84 10.04 12.20
C PHE A 23 -9.96 9.93 10.94
N LEU A 24 -9.31 11.02 10.50
CA LEU A 24 -8.46 10.99 9.30
C LEU A 24 -7.28 10.01 9.47
N TRP A 25 -6.65 10.02 10.65
CA TRP A 25 -5.54 9.15 10.98
C TRP A 25 -5.95 7.67 11.09
N ILE A 26 -7.13 7.41 11.67
CA ILE A 26 -7.71 6.07 11.75
C ILE A 26 -8.08 5.56 10.36
N VAL A 27 -8.69 6.39 9.50
CA VAL A 27 -9.03 6.00 8.12
C VAL A 27 -7.78 5.59 7.36
N MET A 28 -6.69 6.35 7.47
CA MET A 28 -5.41 5.97 6.86
C MET A 28 -4.91 4.62 7.41
N ALA A 29 -4.89 4.45 8.74
CA ALA A 29 -4.41 3.21 9.35
C ALA A 29 -5.25 1.99 8.93
N VAL A 30 -6.58 2.11 8.95
CA VAL A 30 -7.51 1.04 8.56
C VAL A 30 -7.38 0.73 7.07
N ALA A 31 -7.26 1.73 6.21
CA ALA A 31 -7.09 1.51 4.78
C ALA A 31 -5.78 0.75 4.46
N MET A 32 -4.66 1.17 5.06
CA MET A 32 -3.37 0.52 4.84
C MET A 32 -3.32 -0.90 5.42
N LEU A 33 -3.81 -1.10 6.65
CA LEU A 33 -3.89 -2.44 7.24
C LEU A 33 -4.84 -3.35 6.49
N GLY A 34 -5.99 -2.83 6.07
CA GLY A 34 -6.98 -3.58 5.29
C GLY A 34 -6.39 -4.10 3.98
N MET A 35 -5.62 -3.28 3.26
CA MET A 35 -4.93 -3.72 2.04
C MET A 35 -3.89 -4.81 2.32
N VAL A 36 -3.10 -4.69 3.39
CA VAL A 36 -2.10 -5.71 3.76
C VAL A 36 -2.75 -7.03 4.16
N ILE A 37 -3.82 -6.98 4.95
CA ILE A 37 -4.58 -8.16 5.36
C ILE A 37 -5.22 -8.82 4.13
N LEU A 38 -5.82 -8.04 3.23
CA LEU A 38 -6.38 -8.57 1.99
C LEU A 38 -5.30 -9.25 1.13
N ALA A 39 -4.14 -8.60 0.95
CA ALA A 39 -3.00 -9.13 0.21
C ALA A 39 -2.47 -10.46 0.78
N HIS A 40 -2.41 -10.58 2.10
CA HIS A 40 -1.89 -11.78 2.74
C HIS A 40 -2.94 -12.89 2.88
N SER A 41 -4.11 -12.57 3.42
CA SER A 41 -5.14 -13.58 3.72
C SER A 41 -5.87 -14.06 2.48
N PHE A 42 -6.27 -13.15 1.58
CA PHE A 42 -7.06 -13.53 0.41
C PHE A 42 -6.16 -13.92 -0.77
N PHE A 43 -5.26 -13.04 -1.20
CA PHE A 43 -4.45 -13.31 -2.39
C PHE A 43 -3.36 -14.37 -2.15
N GLN A 44 -2.55 -14.21 -1.11
CA GLN A 44 -1.48 -15.18 -0.83
C GLN A 44 -2.01 -16.51 -0.29
N ASN A 45 -2.77 -16.50 0.82
CA ASN A 45 -3.12 -17.75 1.50
C ASN A 45 -4.31 -18.47 0.85
N TYR A 46 -5.33 -17.74 0.39
CA TYR A 46 -6.55 -18.35 -0.16
C TYR A 46 -6.46 -18.57 -1.68
N LEU A 47 -5.83 -17.68 -2.46
CA LEU A 47 -5.67 -17.85 -3.91
C LEU A 47 -4.31 -18.42 -4.33
N TYR A 48 -3.42 -18.76 -3.39
CA TYR A 48 -2.08 -19.29 -3.68
C TYR A 48 -1.23 -18.41 -4.61
N MET A 49 -1.38 -17.09 -4.50
CA MET A 49 -0.52 -16.14 -5.23
C MET A 49 0.75 -15.86 -4.43
N LEU A 50 1.89 -16.30 -4.95
CA LEU A 50 3.16 -16.20 -4.23
C LEU A 50 3.67 -14.75 -4.18
N PRO A 51 4.00 -14.20 -3.00
CA PRO A 51 4.56 -12.86 -2.91
C PRO A 51 5.99 -12.81 -3.46
N CYS A 52 6.27 -11.79 -4.29
CA CYS A 52 7.61 -11.48 -4.75
C CYS A 52 8.32 -10.46 -3.82
N GLU A 53 9.59 -10.18 -4.11
CA GLU A 53 10.41 -9.23 -3.36
C GLU A 53 9.77 -7.83 -3.25
N GLN A 54 9.26 -7.29 -4.37
CA GLN A 54 8.63 -5.97 -4.35
C GLN A 54 7.28 -6.00 -3.62
N CYS A 55 6.53 -7.10 -3.68
CA CYS A 55 5.28 -7.25 -2.93
C CYS A 55 5.49 -7.20 -1.41
N VAL A 56 6.54 -7.85 -0.89
CA VAL A 56 6.85 -7.78 0.56
C VAL A 56 7.34 -6.39 0.98
N TYR A 57 8.04 -5.67 0.10
CA TYR A 57 8.40 -4.27 0.34
C TYR A 57 7.18 -3.34 0.34
N ILE A 58 6.22 -3.54 -0.57
CA ILE A 58 4.95 -2.80 -0.60
C ILE A 58 4.15 -3.05 0.68
N ARG A 59 4.12 -4.28 1.19
CA ARG A 59 3.46 -4.59 2.49
C ARG A 59 4.14 -3.86 3.64
N PHE A 60 5.47 -3.89 3.67
CA PHE A 60 6.25 -3.15 4.67
C PHE A 60 5.92 -1.66 4.64
N SER A 61 5.89 -1.02 3.47
CA SER A 61 5.59 0.41 3.36
C SER A 61 4.15 0.76 3.79
N MET A 62 3.16 -0.08 3.46
CA MET A 62 1.79 0.06 4.00
C MET A 62 1.77 -0.02 5.53
N LEU A 63 2.51 -0.95 6.13
CA LEU A 63 2.60 -1.09 7.59
C LEU A 63 3.26 0.13 8.24
N VAL A 64 4.29 0.70 7.61
CA VAL A 64 4.92 1.95 8.05
C VAL A 64 3.91 3.11 8.03
N MET A 65 3.12 3.24 6.97
CA MET A 65 2.06 4.25 6.90
C MET A 65 0.99 4.02 7.96
N ALA A 66 0.56 2.77 8.16
CA ALA A 66 -0.40 2.41 9.18
C ALA A 66 0.08 2.78 10.58
N LEU A 67 1.35 2.49 10.90
CA LEU A 67 1.99 2.87 12.16
C LEU A 67 1.97 4.39 12.35
N GLY A 68 2.29 5.16 11.31
CA GLY A 68 2.18 6.62 11.34
C GLY A 68 0.77 7.10 11.68
N GLY A 69 -0.25 6.50 11.07
CA GLY A 69 -1.66 6.78 11.36
C GLY A 69 -2.06 6.45 12.80
N ILE A 70 -1.64 5.29 13.30
CA ILE A 70 -1.90 4.88 14.68
C ILE A 70 -1.26 5.86 15.67
N ILE A 71 0.02 6.22 15.47
CA ILE A 71 0.75 7.13 16.36
C ILE A 71 0.07 8.50 16.42
N ALA A 72 -0.29 9.07 15.27
CA ALA A 72 -0.98 10.36 15.23
C ALA A 72 -2.40 10.28 15.82
N ALA A 73 -3.10 9.14 15.68
CA ALA A 73 -4.43 8.94 16.23
C ALA A 73 -4.46 8.88 17.76
N ILE A 74 -3.37 8.51 18.45
CA ILE A 74 -3.30 8.46 19.92
C ILE A 74 -3.70 9.81 20.52
N ASN A 75 -3.01 10.88 20.11
CA ASN A 75 -3.35 12.25 20.48
C ASN A 75 -3.04 13.21 19.32
N PRO A 76 -4.00 13.43 18.39
CA PRO A 76 -3.79 14.27 17.21
C PRO A 76 -3.58 15.74 17.52
N LYS A 77 -3.83 16.19 18.76
CA LYS A 77 -3.53 17.57 19.20
C LYS A 77 -2.06 17.73 19.62
N ASN A 78 -1.37 16.64 19.95
CA ASN A 78 0.04 16.67 20.28
C ASN A 78 0.87 16.84 18.99
N ILE A 79 1.59 17.95 18.91
CA ILE A 79 2.39 18.32 17.74
C ILE A 79 3.47 17.27 17.43
N VAL A 80 4.11 16.70 18.47
CA VAL A 80 5.19 15.72 18.28
C VAL A 80 4.64 14.45 17.64
N LEU A 81 3.55 13.89 18.16
CA LEU A 81 2.93 12.68 17.62
C LEU A 81 2.40 12.89 16.19
N LYS A 82 1.84 14.07 15.92
CA LYS A 82 1.40 14.45 14.58
C LYS A 82 2.56 14.50 13.59
N ILE A 83 3.70 15.12 13.97
CA ILE A 83 4.89 15.17 13.14
C ILE A 83 5.42 13.75 12.87
N ILE A 84 5.49 12.89 13.88
CA ILE A 84 5.91 11.49 13.71
C ILE A 84 4.97 10.77 12.73
N GLY A 85 3.65 10.96 12.87
CA GLY A 85 2.68 10.37 11.94
C GLY A 85 2.85 10.83 10.50
N TYR A 86 3.12 12.13 10.28
CA TYR A 86 3.44 12.66 8.96
C TYR A 86 4.75 12.10 8.39
N VAL A 87 5.81 12.05 9.20
CA VAL A 87 7.11 11.52 8.77
C VAL A 87 6.96 10.08 8.33
N LEU A 88 6.33 9.23 9.14
CA LEU A 88 6.13 7.82 8.79
C LEU A 88 5.18 7.65 7.60
N GLY A 89 4.06 8.40 7.56
CA GLY A 89 3.10 8.34 6.46
C GLY A 89 3.71 8.76 5.12
N ILE A 90 4.43 9.88 5.08
CA ILE A 90 5.09 10.37 3.87
C ILE A 90 6.25 9.45 3.46
N TYR A 91 7.09 9.04 4.42
CA TYR A 91 8.19 8.12 4.14
C TYR A 91 7.67 6.80 3.55
N GLY A 92 6.67 6.18 4.19
CA GLY A 92 6.04 4.96 3.72
C GLY A 92 5.44 5.12 2.32
N ALA A 93 4.76 6.23 2.04
CA ALA A 93 4.21 6.50 0.70
C ALA A 93 5.31 6.66 -0.36
N ILE A 94 6.40 7.36 -0.07
CA ILE A 94 7.51 7.58 -1.01
C ILE A 94 8.19 6.26 -1.37
N ILE A 95 8.58 5.46 -0.37
CA ILE A 95 9.22 4.16 -0.65
C ILE A 95 8.24 3.21 -1.34
N GLY A 96 6.95 3.23 -0.96
CA GLY A 96 5.89 2.45 -1.59
C GLY A 96 5.72 2.76 -3.08
N ILE A 97 5.73 4.05 -3.46
CA ILE A 97 5.76 4.49 -4.86
C ILE A 97 6.97 3.89 -5.57
N GLY A 98 8.16 3.96 -4.97
CA GLY A 98 9.37 3.38 -5.56
C GLY A 98 9.26 1.88 -5.83
N TYR A 99 8.75 1.11 -4.86
CA TYR A 99 8.54 -0.33 -5.01
C TYR A 99 7.48 -0.66 -6.06
N SER A 100 6.36 0.07 -6.09
CA SER A 100 5.31 -0.12 -7.09
C SER A 100 5.79 0.23 -8.51
N VAL A 101 6.55 1.32 -8.69
CA VAL A 101 7.14 1.67 -10.00
C VAL A 101 8.11 0.59 -10.47
N LYS A 102 8.97 0.10 -9.57
CA LYS A 102 9.91 -0.97 -9.91
C LYS A 102 9.17 -2.26 -10.29
N LEU A 103 8.14 -2.64 -9.53
CA LEU A 103 7.33 -3.82 -9.84
C LEU A 103 6.61 -3.68 -11.19
N HIS A 104 6.06 -2.49 -11.49
CA HIS A 104 5.39 -2.24 -12.76
C HIS A 104 6.35 -2.36 -13.95
N ALA A 105 7.56 -1.80 -13.84
CA ALA A 105 8.58 -1.92 -14.87
C ALA A 105 9.00 -3.38 -15.11
N ILE A 106 9.13 -4.19 -14.05
CA ILE A 106 9.42 -5.62 -14.17
C ILE A 106 8.25 -6.36 -14.83
N HIS A 107 7.01 -6.08 -14.43
CA HIS A 107 5.82 -6.68 -15.03
C HIS A 107 5.72 -6.37 -16.53
N GLU A 108 5.97 -5.11 -16.93
CA GLU A 108 6.01 -4.71 -18.34
C GLU A 108 7.14 -5.40 -19.12
N ALA A 109 8.32 -5.57 -18.52
CA ALA A 109 9.43 -6.28 -19.16
C ALA A 109 9.16 -7.79 -19.31
N VAL A 110 8.50 -8.42 -18.33
CA VAL A 110 8.19 -9.87 -18.34
C VAL A 110 7.03 -10.19 -19.27
N HIS A 111 6.07 -9.28 -19.46
CA HIS A 111 4.89 -9.49 -20.30
C HIS A 111 4.94 -8.76 -21.65
N GLY A 112 5.96 -7.93 -21.87
CA GLY A 112 6.21 -7.20 -23.11
C GLY A 112 7.28 -7.85 -23.99
N ASP A 113 7.64 -7.14 -25.06
CA ASP A 113 8.55 -7.62 -26.11
C ASP A 113 10.04 -7.32 -25.84
N ASP A 114 10.41 -6.84 -24.64
CA ASP A 114 11.81 -6.48 -24.30
C ASP A 114 12.49 -7.53 -23.39
N PRO A 115 13.19 -8.52 -23.98
CA PRO A 115 13.86 -9.58 -23.23
C PRO A 115 15.09 -9.13 -22.43
N PHE A 116 15.56 -7.89 -22.57
CA PHE A 116 16.73 -7.37 -21.84
C PHE A 116 16.38 -6.49 -20.64
N GLY A 117 15.10 -6.16 -20.44
CA GLY A 117 14.62 -5.34 -19.32
C GLY A 117 14.38 -6.11 -18.01
N VAL A 118 14.55 -7.44 -18.00
CA VAL A 118 14.18 -8.28 -16.86
C VAL A 118 15.18 -8.12 -15.71
N GLN A 119 14.89 -7.20 -14.80
CA GLN A 119 15.61 -7.10 -13.54
C GLN A 119 15.06 -8.15 -12.56
N GLY A 120 15.81 -9.24 -12.38
CA GLY A 120 15.44 -10.30 -11.44
C GLY A 120 15.27 -9.78 -10.01
N CYS A 121 14.33 -10.37 -9.29
CA CYS A 121 14.13 -10.12 -7.86
C CYS A 121 14.92 -11.11 -7.01
N SER A 122 15.33 -10.66 -5.82
CA SER A 122 16.03 -11.51 -4.87
C SER A 122 15.05 -12.29 -3.98
N THR A 123 15.42 -13.53 -3.66
CA THR A 123 14.72 -14.34 -2.65
C THR A 123 15.08 -13.92 -1.22
N ASP A 124 16.14 -13.14 -1.03
CA ASP A 124 16.60 -12.62 0.25
C ASP A 124 16.39 -11.09 0.32
N PRO A 125 15.26 -10.62 0.87
CA PRO A 125 14.92 -9.20 0.89
C PRO A 125 15.76 -8.42 1.91
N ASN A 126 16.10 -7.18 1.56
CA ASN A 126 16.82 -6.25 2.41
C ASN A 126 15.92 -5.08 2.80
N PHE A 127 15.39 -5.10 4.02
CA PHE A 127 14.52 -4.04 4.52
C PHE A 127 15.30 -2.81 4.99
N PRO A 128 14.70 -1.60 4.93
CA PRO A 128 15.31 -0.40 5.48
C PRO A 128 15.77 -0.58 6.93
N PHE A 129 16.86 0.09 7.30
CA PHE A 129 17.52 -0.02 8.61
C PHE A 129 18.07 -1.41 8.97
N GLY A 130 18.17 -2.33 7.99
CA GLY A 130 18.70 -3.68 8.22
C GLY A 130 17.79 -4.55 9.08
N LEU A 131 16.47 -4.27 9.08
CA LEU A 131 15.51 -5.03 9.87
C LEU A 131 15.38 -6.46 9.31
N PRO A 132 15.61 -7.51 10.12
CA PRO A 132 15.54 -8.90 9.67
C PRO A 132 14.09 -9.42 9.63
N LEU A 133 13.18 -8.69 8.99
CA LEU A 133 11.74 -9.00 9.00
C LEU A 133 11.42 -10.36 8.37
N ALA A 134 12.16 -10.75 7.32
CA ALA A 134 12.02 -12.07 6.71
C ALA A 134 12.42 -13.23 7.64
N GLN A 135 13.25 -12.97 8.65
CA GLN A 135 13.60 -13.96 9.67
C GLN A 135 12.61 -13.95 10.84
N TRP A 136 12.14 -12.76 11.22
CA TRP A 136 11.20 -12.61 12.34
C TRP A 136 9.77 -13.05 12.00
N SER A 137 9.31 -12.80 10.78
CA SER A 137 7.96 -13.15 10.31
C SER A 137 8.00 -13.53 8.82
N PRO A 138 8.51 -14.74 8.50
CA PRO A 138 8.72 -15.18 7.12
C PRO A 138 7.42 -15.23 6.31
N ASP A 139 6.31 -15.66 6.91
CA ASP A 139 5.02 -15.79 6.21
C ASP A 139 4.54 -14.46 5.58
N TRP A 140 4.94 -13.34 6.17
CA TRP A 140 4.55 -12.01 5.73
C TRP A 140 5.59 -11.33 4.82
N PHE A 141 6.88 -11.57 5.11
CA PHE A 141 7.99 -10.78 4.58
C PHE A 141 9.03 -11.57 3.79
N LYS A 142 8.89 -12.89 3.68
CA LYS A 142 9.77 -13.71 2.85
C LYS A 142 9.17 -13.88 1.45
N PRO A 143 9.89 -13.51 0.38
CA PRO A 143 9.47 -13.77 -0.99
C PRO A 143 9.46 -15.27 -1.27
N THR A 144 8.44 -15.73 -2.00
CA THR A 144 8.32 -17.11 -2.45
C THR A 144 8.02 -17.21 -3.95
N GLY A 145 7.76 -16.09 -4.62
CA GLY A 145 7.50 -16.02 -6.06
C GLY A 145 8.40 -15.02 -6.77
N ASP A 146 8.39 -15.10 -8.10
CA ASP A 146 9.15 -14.22 -8.97
C ASP A 146 8.40 -12.91 -9.24
N CYS A 147 9.13 -11.80 -9.35
CA CYS A 147 8.53 -10.51 -9.69
C CYS A 147 7.97 -10.52 -11.11
N GLY A 148 6.79 -9.94 -11.29
CA GLY A 148 6.10 -9.91 -12.59
C GLY A 148 5.26 -11.15 -12.87
N TYR A 149 5.28 -12.17 -11.99
CA TYR A 149 4.36 -13.31 -12.04
C TYR A 149 3.42 -13.26 -10.85
N ASP A 150 2.13 -13.06 -11.11
CA ASP A 150 1.09 -12.83 -10.10
C ASP A 150 -0.15 -13.71 -10.30
N SER A 151 -0.01 -14.79 -11.08
CA SER A 151 -1.04 -15.82 -11.22
C SER A 151 -1.07 -16.79 -10.03
N PRO A 152 -2.25 -17.36 -9.69
CA PRO A 152 -2.41 -18.43 -8.72
C PRO A 152 -1.57 -19.67 -9.05
N ILE A 153 -0.81 -20.17 -8.08
CA ILE A 153 -0.09 -21.45 -8.20
C ILE A 153 -0.67 -22.44 -7.19
N VAL A 154 -1.73 -23.12 -7.62
CA VAL A 154 -2.45 -24.09 -6.78
C VAL A 154 -1.59 -25.35 -6.57
N PRO A 155 -1.36 -25.81 -5.33
CA PRO A 155 -0.63 -27.04 -5.06
C PRO A 155 -1.32 -28.28 -5.64
N ASP A 156 -0.52 -29.25 -6.12
CA ASP A 156 -1.04 -30.52 -6.62
C ASP A 156 -1.90 -31.24 -5.58
N GLY A 157 -3.13 -31.60 -5.96
CA GLY A 157 -4.07 -32.30 -5.09
C GLY A 157 -4.83 -31.42 -4.09
N ALA A 158 -4.73 -30.09 -4.18
CA ALA A 158 -5.57 -29.18 -3.40
C ALA A 158 -7.03 -29.25 -3.87
N GLU A 159 -7.95 -29.56 -2.96
CA GLU A 159 -9.40 -29.43 -3.21
C GLU A 159 -9.81 -27.97 -3.03
N LEU A 160 -10.26 -27.33 -4.11
CA LEU A 160 -10.71 -25.95 -4.10
C LEU A 160 -12.22 -25.87 -3.92
N ASP A 161 -12.68 -24.95 -3.08
CA ASP A 161 -14.11 -24.64 -3.03
C ASP A 161 -14.57 -23.87 -4.29
N ALA A 162 -15.88 -23.69 -4.46
CA ALA A 162 -16.44 -23.05 -5.66
C ALA A 162 -16.01 -21.58 -5.83
N ILE A 163 -15.86 -20.84 -4.73
CA ILE A 163 -15.45 -19.43 -4.72
C ILE A 163 -13.97 -19.33 -5.03
N GLN A 164 -13.16 -20.17 -4.39
CA GLN A 164 -11.73 -20.27 -4.64
C GLN A 164 -11.48 -20.61 -6.11
N THR A 165 -12.15 -21.63 -6.64
CA THR A 165 -12.07 -22.04 -8.06
C THR A 165 -12.45 -20.90 -9.00
N PHE A 166 -13.52 -20.17 -8.68
CA PHE A 166 -13.92 -19.01 -9.47
C PHE A 166 -12.80 -17.97 -9.55
N PHE A 167 -12.23 -17.57 -8.42
CA PHE A 167 -11.19 -16.55 -8.38
C PHE A 167 -9.84 -17.03 -8.93
N THR A 168 -9.46 -18.29 -8.70
CA THR A 168 -8.23 -18.85 -9.28
C THR A 168 -8.32 -18.89 -10.81
N ASN A 169 -9.48 -19.22 -11.35
CA ASN A 169 -9.72 -19.17 -12.80
C ASN A 169 -9.78 -17.73 -13.31
N PHE A 170 -10.41 -16.82 -12.55
CA PHE A 170 -10.53 -15.41 -12.91
C PHE A 170 -9.20 -14.69 -13.01
N TYR A 171 -8.23 -15.05 -12.15
CA TYR A 171 -6.86 -14.50 -12.14
C TYR A 171 -5.82 -15.45 -12.74
N SER A 172 -6.24 -16.42 -13.55
CA SER A 172 -5.33 -17.43 -14.13
C SER A 172 -4.23 -16.83 -15.00
N GLU A 173 -4.49 -15.68 -15.63
CA GLU A 173 -3.52 -14.92 -16.43
C GLU A 173 -2.81 -13.80 -15.66
N GLY A 174 -2.88 -13.80 -14.32
CA GLY A 174 -2.32 -12.76 -13.47
C GLY A 174 -3.37 -11.86 -12.82
N TRP A 175 -2.93 -10.99 -11.93
CA TRP A 175 -3.81 -10.10 -11.18
C TRP A 175 -4.05 -8.80 -11.95
N TYR A 176 -5.32 -8.53 -12.25
CA TYR A 176 -5.77 -7.28 -12.84
C TYR A 176 -7.04 -6.81 -12.13
N LEU A 177 -7.22 -5.50 -11.98
CA LEU A 177 -8.44 -4.93 -11.43
C LEU A 177 -9.67 -5.31 -12.28
N ILE A 178 -9.51 -5.33 -13.60
CA ILE A 178 -10.51 -5.84 -14.55
C ILE A 178 -9.83 -6.83 -15.51
N PRO A 179 -9.84 -8.15 -15.21
CA PRO A 179 -9.16 -9.16 -16.01
C PRO A 179 -9.64 -9.26 -17.46
N SER A 180 -10.93 -9.07 -17.73
CA SER A 180 -11.48 -9.15 -19.09
C SER A 180 -10.88 -8.13 -20.07
N MET A 181 -10.33 -7.02 -19.55
CA MET A 181 -9.66 -5.97 -20.34
C MET A 181 -8.16 -5.88 -20.03
N LYS A 182 -7.61 -6.77 -19.19
CA LYS A 182 -6.25 -6.67 -18.62
C LYS A 182 -5.94 -5.25 -18.11
N PHE A 183 -6.93 -4.64 -17.47
CA PHE A 183 -6.84 -3.25 -17.06
C PHE A 183 -6.45 -3.14 -15.58
N GLY A 184 -5.37 -2.41 -15.32
CA GLY A 184 -4.87 -2.08 -13.98
C GLY A 184 -4.23 -3.26 -13.28
N ASP A 185 -2.94 -3.49 -13.52
CA ASP A 185 -2.17 -4.49 -12.78
C ASP A 185 -1.97 -4.11 -11.30
N MET A 186 -1.50 -5.05 -10.49
CA MET A 186 -1.31 -4.86 -9.06
C MET A 186 -0.38 -3.69 -8.74
N ALA A 187 0.68 -3.52 -9.52
CA ALA A 187 1.66 -2.46 -9.33
C ALA A 187 1.06 -1.08 -9.64
N GLN A 188 0.25 -0.97 -10.70
CA GLN A 188 -0.47 0.26 -11.04
C GLN A 188 -1.50 0.64 -9.98
N CYS A 189 -2.30 -0.33 -9.51
CA CYS A 189 -3.30 -0.06 -8.47
C CYS A 189 -2.66 0.37 -7.15
N THR A 190 -1.58 -0.29 -6.73
CA THR A 190 -0.82 0.09 -5.52
C THR A 190 -0.12 1.44 -5.70
N LEU A 191 0.47 1.72 -6.86
CA LEU A 191 1.06 3.00 -7.19
C LEU A 191 0.04 4.14 -7.06
N LEU A 192 -1.13 3.99 -7.67
CA LEU A 192 -2.21 4.97 -7.59
C LEU A 192 -2.63 5.20 -6.13
N ALA A 193 -2.79 4.14 -5.35
CA ALA A 193 -3.16 4.24 -3.94
C ALA A 193 -2.12 5.04 -3.14
N TYR A 194 -0.82 4.83 -3.38
CA TYR A 194 0.24 5.60 -2.72
C TYR A 194 0.28 7.05 -3.17
N VAL A 195 0.16 7.33 -4.48
CA VAL A 195 0.15 8.70 -5.00
C VAL A 195 -1.02 9.50 -4.42
N VAL A 196 -2.21 8.91 -4.38
CA VAL A 196 -3.39 9.54 -3.76
C VAL A 196 -3.16 9.77 -2.28
N SER A 197 -2.65 8.77 -1.55
CA SER A 197 -2.37 8.89 -0.12
C SER A 197 -1.33 9.98 0.18
N LEU A 198 -0.27 10.06 -0.62
CA LEU A 198 0.75 11.10 -0.50
C LEU A 198 0.18 12.48 -0.78
N ALA A 199 -0.61 12.64 -1.84
CA ALA A 199 -1.26 13.90 -2.18
C ALA A 199 -2.19 14.38 -1.04
N LEU A 200 -2.98 13.48 -0.45
CA LEU A 200 -3.81 13.77 0.71
C LEU A 200 -2.98 14.18 1.93
N LEU A 201 -1.91 13.44 2.25
CA LEU A 201 -1.01 13.76 3.36
C LEU A 201 -0.32 15.11 3.18
N VAL A 202 0.14 15.44 1.97
CA VAL A 202 0.76 16.73 1.66
C VAL A 202 -0.26 17.87 1.75
N ALA A 203 -1.47 17.69 1.22
CA ALA A 203 -2.54 18.68 1.33
C ALA A 203 -2.94 18.92 2.79
N MET A 204 -3.00 17.85 3.58
CA MET A 204 -3.24 17.92 5.02
C MET A 204 -2.11 18.69 5.73
N LEU A 205 -0.85 18.32 5.50
CA LEU A 205 0.31 18.98 6.11
C LEU A 205 0.39 20.47 5.75
N ALA A 206 0.20 20.82 4.48
CA ALA A 206 0.19 22.19 4.01
C ALA A 206 -0.92 23.02 4.67
N SER A 207 -2.14 22.46 4.75
CA SER A 207 -3.27 23.10 5.43
C SER A 207 -2.98 23.39 6.90
N TRP A 208 -2.32 22.47 7.59
CA TRP A 208 -1.95 22.64 8.99
C TRP A 208 -0.86 23.70 9.18
N ILE A 209 0.19 23.69 8.35
CA ILE A 209 1.27 24.68 8.41
C ILE A 209 0.72 26.08 8.12
N ILE A 210 -0.05 26.26 7.04
CA ILE A 210 -0.62 27.55 6.67
C ILE A 210 -1.53 28.10 7.79
N THR A 211 -2.38 27.24 8.37
CA THR A 211 -3.28 27.65 9.45
C THR A 211 -2.51 28.04 10.71
N LYS A 212 -1.43 27.32 11.05
CA LYS A 212 -0.55 27.66 12.19
C LYS A 212 0.22 28.96 11.99
N VAL A 213 0.71 29.22 10.77
CA VAL A 213 1.42 30.46 10.44
C VAL A 213 0.49 31.66 10.48
N LYS A 214 -0.74 31.56 9.92
CA LYS A 214 -1.72 32.65 9.95
C LYS A 214 -2.31 32.95 11.33
N SER A 215 -2.23 31.99 12.25
CA SER A 215 -2.72 32.14 13.63
C SER A 215 -1.67 32.78 14.56
N LYS A 216 -0.47 33.05 14.07
CA LYS A 216 0.65 33.61 14.82
C LYS A 216 0.90 35.05 14.37
#